data_AF-A0A660LYP1-F1
#
_entry.id   AF-A0A660LYP1-F1
#
_cell.length_a   1.000
_cell.length_b   1.000
_cell.length_c   1.000
_cell.angle_alpha   90.00
_cell.angle_beta   90.00
_cell.angle_gamma   90.00
#
_symmetry.space_group_name_H-M   'P 1'
#
loop_
_entity.id
_entity.type
_entity.pdbx_description
1 polymer ?
#
loop_
_entity_poly.entity_id
_entity_poly.type
_entity_poly.pdbx_seq_one_letter_code
_entity_poly.pdbx_strand_id
1 'polypeptide(L)'
;MTAASLYAPGGVTEAEIEALGTTNAISPSHLGSLAQTNLPFHLLQRGLFSVFGVTIYTIKLPSLILSFIAAVAVFFLLRRWFKPNVTILSLVIMTVTGQLIFFAQSFTPHILYITYAALILLFASLIVQRAKGSALWRLLLATTVGLSLFTPYFWYIHLTLLLVALIHPHTRYALLAKRNRFKWLPAIIVLALTSAPAVFLAATHHDLLKSLIGIHSLSWALVDNLRLLLYHYLWVKPTVVGGQIAPVLDFSALFLIMLGLFKTIQHHHTARSYMIGVWLLLSLPLLVLQPSMTSIIILPLFILLAVGVEALLNQWYSLFPRNPYARITGLLMLMALIGVMVLSGLDRFTNGYRHFSGAVHEFSTDLPLLQKAIASRQNVVLVANPHEAPLYETVARYSKHKLAVNQPTTEGATLVITRAEQMAHP
;
A
#
# COMPACT_ATOMS: atom_id res chain seq x y z
N MET A 1 9.67 12.34 5.70
CA MET A 1 8.94 11.89 6.91
C MET A 1 7.89 12.95 7.20
N THR A 2 6.65 12.69 6.82
CA THR A 2 5.57 13.68 6.85
C THR A 2 5.05 13.86 8.27
N ALA A 3 4.72 15.09 8.65
CA ALA A 3 4.07 15.44 9.93
C ALA A 3 2.89 14.50 10.28
N ALA A 4 2.24 13.90 9.29
CA ALA A 4 1.22 12.88 9.49
C ALA A 4 1.66 11.70 10.41
N SER A 5 2.95 11.31 10.45
CA SER A 5 3.43 10.22 11.33
C SER A 5 3.38 10.56 12.83
N LEU A 6 3.34 11.86 13.17
CA LEU A 6 3.16 12.37 14.53
C LEU A 6 1.68 12.56 14.89
N TYR A 7 0.78 12.56 13.89
CA TYR A 7 -0.63 12.96 14.05
C TYR A 7 -1.64 11.84 13.71
N ALA A 8 -1.15 10.63 13.41
CA ALA A 8 -1.95 9.42 13.18
C ALA A 8 -2.99 9.18 14.29
N PRO A 9 -4.13 8.50 14.00
CA PRO A 9 -4.90 7.90 15.08
C PRO A 9 -3.95 7.01 15.91
N GLY A 10 -3.83 7.35 17.18
CA GLY A 10 -2.88 6.74 18.13
C GLY A 10 -3.32 5.36 18.60
N GLY A 11 -4.04 4.61 17.77
CA GLY A 11 -4.60 3.30 18.10
C GLY A 11 -4.34 2.26 17.02
N VAL A 12 -4.92 1.08 17.24
CA VAL A 12 -4.77 -0.13 16.42
C VAL A 12 -6.14 -0.60 15.95
N THR A 13 -6.30 -0.92 14.66
CA THR A 13 -7.54 -1.48 14.11
C THR A 13 -7.59 -3.00 14.15
N GLU A 14 -8.76 -3.59 13.98
CA GLU A 14 -8.93 -5.05 13.94
C GLU A 14 -8.07 -5.70 12.83
N ALA A 15 -8.06 -5.13 11.63
CA ALA A 15 -7.22 -5.60 10.52
C ALA A 15 -5.72 -5.53 10.83
N GLU A 16 -5.30 -4.58 11.67
CA GLU A 16 -3.92 -4.47 12.14
C GLU A 16 -3.57 -5.53 13.19
N ILE A 17 -4.53 -5.90 14.05
CA ILE A 17 -4.35 -6.99 15.02
C ILE A 17 -4.29 -8.34 14.31
N GLU A 18 -5.12 -8.56 13.28
CA GLU A 18 -5.06 -9.77 12.44
C GLU A 18 -3.70 -9.89 11.75
N ALA A 19 -3.19 -8.79 11.18
CA ALA A 19 -1.86 -8.74 10.59
C ALA A 19 -0.75 -9.06 11.62
N LEU A 20 -0.90 -8.66 12.88
CA LEU A 20 0.02 -9.06 13.96
C LEU A 20 -0.07 -10.55 14.28
N GLY A 21 -1.28 -11.12 14.27
CA GLY A 21 -1.49 -12.56 14.42
C GLY A 21 -0.71 -13.38 13.40
N THR A 22 -0.77 -12.98 12.13
CA THR A 22 0.02 -13.62 11.07
C THR A 22 1.54 -13.47 11.28
N THR A 23 2.01 -12.31 11.76
CA THR A 23 3.43 -12.11 12.13
C THR A 23 3.86 -12.98 13.30
N ASN A 24 3.01 -13.12 14.33
CA ASN A 24 3.28 -13.93 15.52
C ASN A 24 3.34 -15.43 15.21
N ALA A 25 2.56 -15.89 14.22
CA ALA A 25 2.53 -17.28 13.79
C ALA A 25 3.85 -17.73 13.16
N ILE A 26 4.65 -16.82 12.61
CA ILE A 26 5.93 -17.14 11.98
C ILE A 26 6.95 -17.54 13.06
N SER A 27 7.51 -18.75 12.96
CA SER A 27 8.58 -19.25 13.82
C SER A 27 9.80 -19.74 13.01
N PRO A 28 11.04 -19.38 13.37
CA PRO A 28 12.23 -19.84 12.66
C PRO A 28 12.45 -21.35 12.83
N SER A 29 11.86 -21.95 13.87
CA SER A 29 11.99 -23.37 14.18
C SER A 29 11.10 -24.28 13.33
N HIS A 30 10.06 -23.72 12.67
CA HIS A 30 9.10 -24.50 11.89
C HIS A 30 8.98 -23.92 10.48
N LEU A 31 9.53 -24.62 9.48
CA LEU A 31 9.49 -24.18 8.07
C LEU A 31 8.05 -23.94 7.56
N GLY A 32 7.08 -24.74 8.00
CA GLY A 32 5.67 -24.56 7.62
C GLY A 32 5.06 -23.25 8.09
N SER A 33 5.60 -22.64 9.16
CA SER A 33 5.12 -21.33 9.64
C SER A 33 5.46 -20.17 8.69
N LEU A 34 6.38 -20.38 7.74
CA LEU A 34 6.70 -19.41 6.69
C LEU A 34 5.65 -19.40 5.57
N ALA A 35 4.72 -20.36 5.54
CA ALA A 35 3.67 -20.44 4.53
C ALA A 35 2.53 -19.43 4.76
N GLN A 36 2.89 -18.16 4.88
CA GLN A 36 1.98 -17.04 5.10
C GLN A 36 1.98 -16.10 3.90
N THR A 37 0.85 -15.46 3.65
CA THR A 37 0.78 -14.39 2.64
C THR A 37 1.57 -13.17 3.10
N ASN A 38 1.97 -12.31 2.16
CA ASN A 38 2.71 -11.08 2.43
C ASN A 38 4.00 -11.27 3.25
N LEU A 39 4.61 -12.46 3.19
CA LEU A 39 5.76 -12.86 4.01
C LEU A 39 6.88 -11.79 4.11
N PRO A 40 7.28 -11.09 3.02
CA PRO A 40 8.29 -10.04 3.11
C PRO A 40 7.95 -8.91 4.10
N PHE A 41 6.66 -8.54 4.21
CA PHE A 41 6.20 -7.53 5.16
C PHE A 41 6.29 -8.03 6.60
N HIS A 42 5.79 -9.25 6.87
CA HIS A 42 5.79 -9.82 8.21
C HIS A 42 7.21 -10.13 8.72
N LEU A 43 8.13 -10.55 7.83
CA LEU A 43 9.54 -10.72 8.17
C LEU A 43 10.21 -9.38 8.52
N LEU A 44 9.93 -8.32 7.75
CA LEU A 44 10.40 -6.97 8.06
C LEU A 44 9.85 -6.49 9.42
N GLN A 45 8.56 -6.70 9.67
CA GLN A 45 7.91 -6.35 10.93
C GLN A 45 8.53 -7.07 12.13
N ARG A 46 8.72 -8.38 12.02
CA ARG A 46 9.38 -9.18 13.05
C ARG A 46 10.80 -8.72 13.34
N GLY A 47 11.59 -8.44 12.30
CA GLY A 47 12.96 -7.92 12.44
C GLY A 47 12.97 -6.61 13.23
N LEU A 48 12.06 -5.69 12.90
CA LEU A 48 11.95 -4.41 13.63
C LEU A 48 11.51 -4.59 15.08
N PHE A 49 10.61 -5.53 15.38
CA PHE A 49 10.24 -5.85 16.77
C PHE A 49 11.40 -6.40 17.58
N SER A 50 12.25 -7.24 16.99
CA SER A 50 13.42 -7.76 17.71
C SER A 50 14.46 -6.67 18.07
N VAL A 51 14.56 -5.62 17.25
CA VAL A 51 15.55 -4.54 17.46
C VAL A 51 15.01 -3.43 18.34
N PHE A 52 13.76 -3.00 18.13
CA PHE A 52 13.19 -1.82 18.78
C PHE A 52 12.14 -2.13 19.85
N GLY A 53 11.73 -3.39 20.00
CA GLY A 53 10.58 -3.77 20.83
C GLY A 53 9.24 -3.35 20.21
N VAL A 54 8.15 -3.61 20.92
CA VAL A 54 6.78 -3.38 20.41
C VAL A 54 6.23 -2.08 20.97
N THR A 55 5.98 -1.13 20.08
CA THR A 55 5.28 0.14 20.36
C THR A 55 4.40 0.48 19.17
N ILE A 56 3.41 1.39 19.31
CA ILE A 56 2.62 1.86 18.17
C ILE A 56 3.52 2.32 17.01
N TYR A 57 4.62 3.02 17.33
CA TYR A 57 5.55 3.52 16.32
C TYR A 57 6.31 2.39 15.63
N THR A 58 6.81 1.39 16.38
CA THR A 58 7.52 0.25 15.79
C THR A 58 6.59 -0.60 14.93
N ILE A 59 5.33 -0.75 15.32
CA ILE A 59 4.36 -1.53 14.55
C ILE A 59 4.03 -0.83 13.21
N LYS A 60 4.00 0.50 13.16
CA LYS A 60 3.87 1.33 11.93
C LYS A 60 5.13 1.36 11.06
N LEU A 61 6.29 1.04 11.61
CA LEU A 61 7.57 1.30 10.96
C LEU A 61 7.76 0.54 9.62
N PRO A 62 7.35 -0.73 9.44
CA PRO A 62 7.45 -1.41 8.15
C PRO A 62 6.72 -0.67 7.03
N SER A 63 5.48 -0.23 7.28
CA SER A 63 4.67 0.46 6.27
C SER A 63 5.20 1.86 5.98
N LEU A 64 5.73 2.57 6.98
CA LEU A 64 6.42 3.85 6.78
C LEU A 64 7.66 3.71 5.89
N ILE A 65 8.49 2.68 6.11
CA ILE A 65 9.68 2.41 5.28
C ILE A 65 9.25 2.09 3.84
N LEU A 66 8.28 1.19 3.67
CA LEU A 66 7.79 0.78 2.35
C LEU A 66 7.09 1.92 1.61
N SER A 67 6.38 2.78 2.33
CA SER A 67 5.77 3.99 1.76
C SER A 67 6.82 5.01 1.33
N PHE A 68 7.91 5.16 2.08
CA PHE A 68 9.01 6.03 1.68
C PHE A 68 9.67 5.51 0.38
N ILE A 69 9.94 4.20 0.33
CA ILE A 69 10.45 3.54 -0.89
C ILE A 69 9.48 3.74 -2.06
N ALA A 70 8.17 3.55 -1.83
CA ALA A 70 7.15 3.77 -2.85
C ALA A 70 7.14 5.22 -3.35
N ALA A 71 7.18 6.21 -2.46
CA ALA A 71 7.19 7.62 -2.84
C ALA A 71 8.43 7.99 -3.66
N VAL A 72 9.61 7.50 -3.27
CA VAL A 72 10.86 7.67 -4.04
C VAL A 72 10.75 6.99 -5.41
N ALA A 73 10.22 5.77 -5.46
CA ALA A 73 10.04 5.04 -6.72
C ALA A 73 9.07 5.78 -7.66
N VAL A 74 7.93 6.26 -7.14
CA VAL A 74 6.95 7.05 -7.88
C VAL A 74 7.57 8.36 -8.36
N PHE A 75 8.34 9.07 -7.54
CA PHE A 75 9.04 10.29 -7.98
C PHE A 75 9.95 10.03 -9.18
N PHE A 76 10.82 9.01 -9.12
CA PHE A 76 11.71 8.69 -10.23
C PHE A 76 10.97 8.18 -11.47
N LEU A 77 9.86 7.45 -11.27
CA LEU A 77 8.98 7.02 -12.34
C LEU A 77 8.36 8.22 -13.05
N LEU A 78 7.74 9.13 -12.29
CA LEU A 78 7.10 10.33 -12.82
C LEU A 78 8.11 11.26 -13.49
N ARG A 79 9.28 11.49 -12.89
CA ARG A 79 10.36 12.32 -13.47
C ARG A 79 10.80 11.83 -14.84
N ARG A 80 10.65 10.53 -15.10
CA ARG A 80 11.06 9.89 -16.35
C ARG A 80 9.96 9.91 -17.41
N TRP A 81 8.71 10.08 -16.99
CA TRP A 81 7.55 10.05 -17.87
C TRP A 81 7.00 11.45 -18.16
N PHE A 82 7.18 12.39 -17.23
CA PHE A 82 6.61 13.72 -17.28
C PHE A 82 7.67 14.81 -17.14
N LYS A 83 7.29 16.05 -17.48
CA LYS A 83 8.13 17.23 -17.25
C LYS A 83 8.36 17.44 -15.73
N PRO A 84 9.46 18.12 -15.32
CA PRO A 84 9.76 18.35 -13.91
C PRO A 84 8.63 19.01 -13.11
N ASN A 85 7.98 20.02 -13.69
CA ASN A 85 6.90 20.74 -13.01
C ASN A 85 5.71 19.81 -12.73
N VAL A 86 5.26 19.04 -13.73
CA VAL A 86 4.20 18.04 -13.55
C VAL A 86 4.59 17.01 -12.49
N THR A 87 5.83 16.54 -12.52
CA THR A 87 6.34 15.54 -11.58
C THR A 87 6.24 16.03 -10.13
N ILE A 88 6.74 17.23 -9.86
CA ILE A 88 6.75 17.80 -8.50
C ILE A 88 5.32 18.01 -8.02
N LEU A 89 4.49 18.67 -8.85
CA LEU A 89 3.10 18.98 -8.51
C LEU A 89 2.29 17.71 -8.24
N SER A 90 2.41 16.71 -9.12
CA SER A 90 1.69 15.44 -8.96
C SER A 90 2.16 14.66 -7.75
N LEU A 91 3.48 14.63 -7.48
CA LEU A 91 4.02 13.96 -6.29
C LEU A 91 3.50 14.61 -5.00
N VAL A 92 3.46 15.94 -4.92
CA VAL A 92 2.92 16.65 -3.75
C VAL A 92 1.48 16.23 -3.49
N ILE A 93 0.63 16.24 -4.52
CA ILE A 93 -0.78 15.80 -4.40
C ILE A 93 -0.87 14.33 -3.92
N MET A 94 -0.11 13.43 -4.53
CA MET A 94 -0.13 12.00 -4.19
C MET A 94 0.31 11.74 -2.76
N THR A 95 1.39 12.38 -2.31
CA THR A 95 1.94 12.20 -0.95
C THR A 95 1.00 12.67 0.15
N VAL A 96 0.09 13.59 -0.17
CA VAL A 96 -0.89 14.15 0.76
C VAL A 96 -2.27 13.50 0.62
N THR A 97 -2.44 12.59 -0.35
CA THR A 97 -3.70 11.88 -0.54
C THR A 97 -4.00 11.00 0.68
N GLY A 98 -5.21 11.11 1.24
CA GLY A 98 -5.63 10.38 2.43
C GLY A 98 -5.40 8.87 2.33
N GLN A 99 -5.57 8.28 1.13
CA GLN A 99 -5.30 6.87 0.88
C GLN A 99 -3.84 6.47 1.11
N LEU A 100 -2.87 7.24 0.58
CA LEU A 100 -1.46 6.90 0.72
C LEU A 100 -1.00 7.12 2.15
N ILE A 101 -1.46 8.20 2.81
CA ILE A 101 -1.17 8.45 4.21
C ILE A 101 -1.72 7.32 5.08
N PHE A 102 -2.96 6.87 4.82
CA PHE A 102 -3.56 5.74 5.54
C PHE A 102 -2.72 4.47 5.39
N PHE A 103 -2.40 4.06 4.15
CA PHE A 103 -1.59 2.84 3.95
C PHE A 103 -0.18 2.95 4.52
N ALA A 104 0.42 4.13 4.49
CA ALA A 104 1.72 4.40 5.10
C ALA A 104 1.70 4.30 6.62
N GLN A 105 0.54 4.47 7.25
CA GLN A 105 0.38 4.45 8.71
C GLN A 105 -0.37 3.23 9.22
N SER A 106 -0.95 2.43 8.33
CA SER A 106 -1.62 1.18 8.70
C SER A 106 -0.60 0.08 8.96
N PHE A 107 -0.90 -0.87 9.85
CA PHE A 107 -0.02 -2.03 10.14
C PHE A 107 -0.29 -3.19 9.19
N THR A 108 -0.91 -2.90 8.05
CA THR A 108 -1.37 -3.90 7.10
C THR A 108 -0.40 -4.03 5.93
N PRO A 109 -0.33 -5.20 5.28
CA PRO A 109 0.53 -5.38 4.12
C PRO A 109 0.09 -4.65 2.84
N HIS A 110 -1.03 -3.91 2.85
CA HIS A 110 -1.57 -3.26 1.64
C HIS A 110 -0.59 -2.28 0.96
N ILE A 111 0.34 -1.70 1.72
CA ILE A 111 1.39 -0.84 1.16
C ILE A 111 2.30 -1.58 0.16
N LEU A 112 2.46 -2.90 0.29
CA LEU A 112 3.25 -3.73 -0.63
C LEU A 112 2.76 -3.60 -2.07
N TYR A 113 1.45 -3.51 -2.29
CA TYR A 113 0.88 -3.38 -3.63
C TYR A 113 1.38 -2.11 -4.31
N ILE A 114 1.39 -0.99 -3.59
CA ILE A 114 1.87 0.31 -4.10
C ILE A 114 3.39 0.26 -4.32
N THR A 115 4.14 -0.25 -3.34
CA THR A 115 5.60 -0.32 -3.40
C THR A 115 6.08 -1.20 -4.55
N TYR A 116 5.56 -2.43 -4.68
CA TYR A 116 5.95 -3.34 -5.75
C TYR A 116 5.52 -2.83 -7.12
N ALA A 117 4.29 -2.33 -7.26
CA ALA A 117 3.81 -1.76 -8.51
C ALA A 117 4.73 -0.60 -8.98
N ALA A 118 5.09 0.30 -8.06
CA ALA A 118 5.94 1.45 -8.38
C ALA A 118 7.37 1.03 -8.76
N LEU A 119 7.96 0.11 -8.00
CA LEU A 119 9.31 -0.41 -8.27
C LEU A 119 9.37 -1.18 -9.59
N ILE A 120 8.39 -2.05 -9.86
CA ILE A 120 8.33 -2.83 -11.11
C ILE A 120 8.23 -1.88 -12.30
N LEU A 121 7.32 -0.90 -12.27
CA LEU A 121 7.20 0.08 -13.36
C LEU A 121 8.46 0.94 -13.52
N LEU A 122 9.09 1.35 -12.42
CA LEU A 122 10.32 2.13 -12.44
C LEU A 122 11.46 1.33 -13.09
N PHE A 123 11.72 0.11 -12.62
CA PHE A 123 12.79 -0.73 -13.15
C PHE A 123 12.51 -1.15 -14.60
N ALA A 124 11.28 -1.50 -14.95
CA ALA A 124 10.88 -1.76 -16.32
C ALA A 124 11.14 -0.53 -17.22
N SER A 125 10.79 0.68 -16.76
CA SER A 125 11.05 1.93 -17.48
C SER A 125 12.54 2.20 -17.67
N LEU A 126 13.36 1.97 -16.63
CA LEU A 126 14.83 2.10 -16.68
C LEU A 126 15.45 1.15 -17.72
N ILE A 127 14.93 -0.06 -17.85
CA ILE A 127 15.38 -1.07 -18.81
C ILE A 127 14.98 -0.70 -20.23
N VAL A 128 13.69 -0.39 -20.45
CA VAL A 128 13.14 -0.06 -21.77
C VAL A 128 13.83 1.17 -22.35
N GLN A 129 14.08 2.19 -21.53
CA GLN A 129 14.77 3.41 -21.93
C GLN A 129 16.30 3.32 -21.84
N ARG A 130 16.87 2.12 -21.70
CA ARG A 130 18.33 1.84 -21.73
C ARG A 130 19.16 2.74 -20.82
N ALA A 131 18.73 2.93 -19.58
CA ALA A 131 19.51 3.67 -18.59
C ALA A 131 20.88 3.02 -18.35
N LYS A 132 21.86 3.83 -17.93
CA LYS A 132 23.16 3.33 -17.45
C LYS A 132 22.92 2.30 -16.33
N GLY A 133 23.71 1.23 -16.31
CA GLY A 133 23.54 0.16 -15.32
C GLY A 133 22.36 -0.79 -15.59
N SER A 134 21.93 -0.97 -16.85
CA SER A 134 20.81 -1.86 -17.21
C SER A 134 20.85 -3.28 -16.63
N ALA A 135 22.02 -3.83 -16.29
CA ALA A 135 22.14 -5.09 -15.56
C ALA A 135 21.53 -5.01 -14.15
N LEU A 136 21.91 -4.00 -13.36
CA LEU A 136 21.38 -3.78 -12.01
C LEU A 136 19.85 -3.65 -12.02
N TRP A 137 19.30 -2.87 -12.95
CA TRP A 137 17.85 -2.68 -13.04
C TRP A 137 17.09 -3.98 -13.36
N ARG A 138 17.70 -4.90 -14.12
CA ARG A 138 17.10 -6.22 -14.40
C ARG A 138 17.16 -7.14 -13.19
N LEU A 139 18.25 -7.10 -12.42
CA LEU A 139 18.35 -7.84 -11.16
C LEU A 139 17.32 -7.33 -10.15
N LEU A 140 17.23 -6.01 -9.97
CA LEU A 140 16.26 -5.39 -9.07
C LEU A 140 14.81 -5.66 -9.51
N LEU A 141 14.52 -5.61 -10.82
CA LEU A 141 13.22 -6.02 -11.35
C LEU A 141 12.91 -7.48 -10.99
N ALA A 142 13.84 -8.40 -11.25
CA ALA A 142 13.68 -9.82 -10.95
C ALA A 142 13.43 -10.07 -9.46
N THR A 143 14.22 -9.45 -8.57
CA THR A 143 14.02 -9.55 -7.11
C THR A 143 12.65 -9.02 -6.69
N THR A 144 12.24 -7.87 -7.23
CA THR A 144 10.96 -7.24 -6.87
C THR A 144 9.79 -8.11 -7.34
N VAL A 145 9.86 -8.64 -8.56
CA VAL A 145 8.86 -9.56 -9.12
C VAL A 145 8.78 -10.83 -8.28
N GLY A 146 9.92 -11.47 -7.95
CA GLY A 146 9.95 -12.69 -7.15
C GLY A 146 9.36 -12.49 -5.75
N LEU A 147 9.76 -11.43 -5.04
CA LEU A 147 9.22 -11.12 -3.70
C LEU A 147 7.73 -10.79 -3.73
N SER A 148 7.27 -10.09 -4.77
CA SER A 148 5.85 -9.74 -4.89
C SER A 148 4.92 -10.95 -5.10
N LEU A 149 5.44 -12.14 -5.44
CA LEU A 149 4.63 -13.37 -5.53
C LEU A 149 4.08 -13.84 -4.18
N PHE A 150 4.65 -13.38 -3.06
CA PHE A 150 4.06 -13.61 -1.74
C PHE A 150 2.84 -12.72 -1.47
N THR A 151 2.59 -11.70 -2.29
CA THR A 151 1.46 -10.79 -2.12
C THR A 151 0.24 -11.36 -2.85
N PRO A 152 -0.90 -11.56 -2.18
CA PRO A 152 -2.14 -12.02 -2.81
C PRO A 152 -2.51 -11.18 -4.02
N TYR A 153 -3.12 -11.80 -5.04
CA TYR A 153 -3.60 -11.11 -6.26
C TYR A 153 -2.54 -10.36 -7.08
N PHE A 154 -1.28 -10.32 -6.66
CA PHE A 154 -0.26 -9.53 -7.36
C PHE A 154 0.14 -10.16 -8.71
N TRP A 155 -0.12 -11.47 -8.87
CA TRP A 155 0.03 -12.17 -10.15
C TRP A 155 -0.83 -11.57 -11.27
N TYR A 156 -2.00 -10.97 -10.95
CA TYR A 156 -2.83 -10.25 -11.93
C TYR A 156 -2.09 -9.04 -12.52
N ILE A 157 -1.34 -8.31 -11.70
CA ILE A 157 -0.51 -7.17 -12.15
C ILE A 157 0.64 -7.68 -13.02
N HIS A 158 1.32 -8.77 -12.62
CA HIS A 158 2.36 -9.38 -13.44
C HIS A 158 1.85 -9.81 -14.81
N LEU A 159 0.70 -10.49 -14.85
CA LEU A 159 0.06 -10.90 -16.10
C LEU A 159 -0.26 -9.69 -16.98
N THR A 160 -0.87 -8.66 -16.39
CA THR A 160 -1.18 -7.40 -17.08
C THR A 160 0.07 -6.79 -17.71
N LEU A 161 1.12 -6.60 -16.91
CA LEU A 161 2.36 -5.97 -17.39
C LEU A 161 3.08 -6.84 -18.43
N LEU A 162 3.04 -8.16 -18.28
CA LEU A 162 3.58 -9.11 -19.25
C LEU A 162 2.83 -9.02 -20.58
N LEU A 163 1.49 -9.02 -20.56
CA LEU A 163 0.66 -8.86 -21.76
C LEU A 163 0.97 -7.55 -22.47
N VAL A 164 1.02 -6.43 -21.73
CA VAL A 164 1.39 -5.12 -22.28
C VAL A 164 2.77 -5.16 -22.91
N ALA A 165 3.74 -5.77 -22.23
CA ALA A 165 5.11 -5.86 -22.68
C ALA A 165 5.26 -6.68 -23.99
N LEU A 166 4.46 -7.72 -24.15
CA LEU A 166 4.44 -8.59 -25.34
C LEU A 166 3.69 -7.96 -26.52
N ILE A 167 2.59 -7.25 -26.26
CA ILE A 167 1.77 -6.63 -27.32
C ILE A 167 2.45 -5.39 -27.89
N HIS A 168 3.03 -4.53 -27.06
CA HIS A 168 3.59 -3.27 -27.53
C HIS A 168 4.94 -3.48 -28.26
N PRO A 169 5.08 -3.07 -29.55
CA PRO A 169 6.26 -3.41 -30.36
C PRO A 169 7.60 -2.99 -29.76
N HIS A 170 7.67 -1.79 -29.18
CA HIS A 170 8.91 -1.27 -28.59
C HIS A 170 9.38 -2.06 -27.37
N THR A 171 8.47 -2.43 -26.46
CA THR A 171 8.80 -3.21 -25.26
C THR A 171 9.12 -4.65 -25.62
N ARG A 172 8.37 -5.22 -26.57
CA ARG A 172 8.62 -6.55 -27.11
C ARG A 172 10.03 -6.66 -27.68
N TYR A 173 10.46 -5.69 -28.48
CA TYR A 173 11.81 -5.66 -29.04
C TYR A 173 12.88 -5.51 -27.95
N ALA A 174 12.66 -4.66 -26.94
CA ALA A 174 13.61 -4.49 -25.83
C ALA A 174 13.84 -5.79 -25.04
N LEU A 175 12.78 -6.58 -24.83
CA LEU A 175 12.80 -7.83 -24.09
C LEU A 175 13.30 -9.02 -24.92
N LEU A 176 12.74 -9.23 -26.12
CA LEU A 176 12.89 -10.47 -26.90
C LEU A 176 13.92 -10.38 -28.04
N ALA A 177 14.58 -9.24 -28.26
CA ALA A 177 15.63 -9.17 -29.27
C ALA A 177 16.74 -10.21 -29.01
N LYS A 178 17.11 -10.98 -30.05
CA LYS A 178 18.13 -12.06 -29.96
C LYS A 178 19.43 -11.59 -29.30
N ARG A 179 19.84 -10.34 -29.54
CA ARG A 179 21.04 -9.72 -28.96
C ARG A 179 21.00 -9.58 -27.43
N ASN A 180 19.81 -9.52 -26.83
CA ASN A 180 19.62 -9.29 -25.39
C ASN A 180 19.40 -10.58 -24.59
N ARG A 181 19.19 -11.73 -25.23
CA ARG A 181 18.82 -12.99 -24.56
C ARG A 181 19.80 -13.40 -23.45
N PHE A 182 21.09 -13.38 -23.74
CA PHE A 182 22.13 -13.76 -22.76
C PHE A 182 22.26 -12.73 -21.64
N LYS A 183 21.94 -11.47 -21.91
CA LYS A 183 22.00 -10.43 -20.90
C LYS A 183 20.89 -10.60 -19.85
N TRP A 184 19.81 -11.32 -20.15
CA TRP A 184 18.71 -11.58 -19.20
C TRP A 184 18.97 -12.79 -18.30
N LEU A 185 19.97 -13.63 -18.62
CA LEU A 185 20.26 -14.85 -17.86
C LEU A 185 20.48 -14.60 -16.35
N PRO A 186 21.28 -13.60 -15.91
CA PRO A 186 21.43 -13.35 -14.47
C PRO A 186 20.12 -12.94 -13.78
N ALA A 187 19.27 -12.17 -14.47
CA ALA A 187 17.98 -11.76 -13.94
C ALA A 187 17.00 -12.94 -13.86
N ILE A 188 17.06 -13.88 -14.79
CA ILE A 188 16.26 -15.12 -14.74
C ILE A 188 16.70 -15.99 -13.56
N ILE A 189 18.00 -16.13 -13.32
CA ILE A 189 18.52 -16.87 -12.16
C ILE A 189 18.07 -16.21 -10.85
N VAL A 190 18.18 -14.88 -10.73
CA VAL A 190 17.70 -14.15 -9.55
C VAL A 190 16.19 -14.26 -9.39
N LEU A 191 15.42 -14.20 -10.48
CA LEU A 191 13.98 -14.39 -10.43
C LEU A 191 13.65 -15.79 -9.90
N ALA A 192 14.29 -16.84 -10.45
CA ALA A 192 14.10 -18.21 -10.01
C ALA A 192 14.46 -18.37 -8.52
N LEU A 193 15.58 -17.81 -8.07
CA LEU A 193 16.01 -17.87 -6.67
C LEU A 193 15.04 -17.16 -5.72
N THR A 194 14.50 -16.01 -6.12
CA THR A 194 13.59 -15.22 -5.30
C THR A 194 12.15 -15.75 -5.33
N SER A 195 11.72 -16.37 -6.44
CA SER A 195 10.41 -17.00 -6.55
C SER A 195 10.37 -18.42 -5.97
N ALA A 196 11.51 -19.14 -5.93
CA ALA A 196 11.56 -20.53 -5.50
C ALA A 196 10.94 -20.78 -4.12
N PRO A 197 11.20 -19.95 -3.07
CA PRO A 197 10.56 -20.13 -1.78
C PRO A 197 9.04 -19.99 -1.85
N ALA A 198 8.53 -19.01 -2.60
CA ALA A 198 7.09 -18.80 -2.77
C ALA A 198 6.44 -20.01 -3.46
N VAL A 199 7.06 -20.51 -4.54
CA VAL A 199 6.58 -21.68 -5.29
C VAL A 199 6.62 -22.95 -4.43
N PHE A 200 7.71 -23.17 -3.70
CA PHE A 200 7.86 -24.33 -2.82
C PHE A 200 6.83 -24.32 -1.67
N LEU A 201 6.65 -23.17 -1.01
CA LEU A 201 5.67 -23.04 0.07
C LEU A 201 4.24 -23.20 -0.45
N ALA A 202 3.93 -22.65 -1.62
CA ALA A 202 2.61 -22.79 -2.25
C ALA A 202 2.34 -24.24 -2.70
N ALA A 203 3.36 -24.96 -3.18
CA ALA A 203 3.23 -26.37 -3.57
C ALA A 203 3.02 -27.30 -2.37
N THR A 204 3.57 -26.96 -1.21
CA THR A 204 3.47 -27.76 0.02
C THR A 204 2.24 -27.39 0.86
N HIS A 205 1.77 -26.15 0.81
CA HIS A 205 0.65 -25.64 1.61
C HIS A 205 -0.46 -25.12 0.68
N HIS A 206 -1.48 -25.93 0.48
CA HIS A 206 -2.60 -25.62 -0.43
C HIS A 206 -3.35 -24.34 -0.04
N ASP A 207 -3.44 -24.02 1.26
CA ASP A 207 -4.12 -22.81 1.73
C ASP A 207 -3.36 -21.53 1.33
N LEU A 208 -2.02 -21.56 1.35
CA LEU A 208 -1.21 -20.46 0.83
C LEU A 208 -1.45 -20.27 -0.66
N LEU A 209 -1.41 -21.35 -1.45
CA LEU A 209 -1.65 -21.30 -2.90
C LEU A 209 -3.02 -20.68 -3.21
N LYS A 210 -4.06 -21.15 -2.52
CA LYS A 210 -5.43 -20.64 -2.64
C LYS A 210 -5.53 -19.15 -2.30
N SER A 211 -4.83 -18.71 -1.26
CA SER A 211 -4.79 -17.31 -0.82
C SER A 211 -4.01 -16.42 -1.80
N LEU A 212 -2.90 -16.90 -2.35
CA LEU A 212 -2.08 -16.17 -3.33
C LEU A 212 -2.79 -16.01 -4.68
N ILE A 213 -3.45 -17.07 -5.16
CA ILE A 213 -4.28 -16.99 -6.37
C ILE A 213 -5.52 -16.13 -6.11
N GLY A 214 -6.07 -16.23 -4.88
CA GLY A 214 -7.17 -15.41 -4.39
C GLY A 214 -8.56 -15.98 -4.69
N ILE A 215 -8.69 -17.31 -4.77
CA ILE A 215 -9.95 -17.99 -5.16
C ILE A 215 -10.99 -17.98 -4.03
N HIS A 216 -10.58 -18.05 -2.76
CA HIS A 216 -11.50 -18.26 -1.63
C HIS A 216 -12.15 -16.96 -1.13
N SER A 217 -11.56 -15.82 -1.46
CA SER A 217 -11.99 -14.49 -1.02
C SER A 217 -12.77 -13.72 -2.09
N LEU A 218 -13.24 -14.38 -3.17
CA LEU A 218 -14.07 -13.73 -4.18
C LEU A 218 -15.52 -13.69 -3.72
N SER A 219 -16.10 -12.50 -3.69
CA SER A 219 -17.52 -12.27 -3.45
C SER A 219 -18.26 -12.15 -4.78
N TRP A 220 -19.30 -12.96 -4.95
CA TRP A 220 -20.19 -12.91 -6.11
C TRP A 220 -21.38 -11.95 -5.92
N ALA A 221 -21.44 -11.22 -4.80
CA ALA A 221 -22.43 -10.19 -4.56
C ALA A 221 -22.11 -8.91 -5.37
N LEU A 222 -22.18 -9.01 -6.70
CA LEU A 222 -21.70 -7.98 -7.63
C LEU A 222 -22.33 -6.60 -7.36
N VAL A 223 -23.62 -6.57 -7.05
CA VAL A 223 -24.35 -5.32 -6.79
C VAL A 223 -23.88 -4.65 -5.51
N ASP A 224 -23.75 -5.41 -4.42
CA ASP A 224 -23.26 -4.88 -3.13
C ASP A 224 -21.80 -4.45 -3.22
N ASN A 225 -20.98 -5.21 -3.93
CA ASN A 225 -19.59 -4.88 -4.18
C ASN A 225 -19.45 -3.59 -4.99
N LEU A 226 -20.25 -3.42 -6.06
CA LEU A 226 -20.29 -2.18 -6.83
C LEU A 226 -20.76 -1.00 -5.98
N ARG A 227 -21.75 -1.21 -5.12
CA ARG A 227 -22.24 -0.20 -4.18
C ARG A 227 -21.16 0.21 -3.18
N LEU A 228 -20.40 -0.75 -2.65
CA LEU A 228 -19.25 -0.47 -1.78
C LEU A 228 -18.15 0.32 -2.50
N LEU A 229 -17.81 -0.04 -3.74
CA LEU A 229 -16.83 0.72 -4.54
C LEU A 229 -17.32 2.15 -4.85
N LEU A 230 -18.61 2.30 -5.15
CA LEU A 230 -19.23 3.62 -5.33
C LEU A 230 -19.11 4.45 -4.05
N TYR A 231 -19.40 3.85 -2.89
CA TYR A 231 -19.22 4.49 -1.59
C TYR A 231 -17.77 4.85 -1.29
N HIS A 232 -16.85 3.96 -1.65
CA HIS A 232 -15.44 4.14 -1.42
C HIS A 232 -14.83 5.29 -2.23
N TYR A 233 -15.32 5.55 -3.46
CA TYR A 233 -14.69 6.52 -4.37
C TYR A 233 -15.52 7.77 -4.69
N LEU A 234 -16.86 7.68 -4.71
CA LEU A 234 -17.72 8.71 -5.31
C LEU A 234 -18.78 9.27 -4.35
N TRP A 235 -18.93 8.72 -3.15
CA TRP A 235 -20.00 9.12 -2.25
C TRP A 235 -19.69 10.42 -1.50
N VAL A 236 -20.73 11.23 -1.29
CA VAL A 236 -20.59 12.59 -0.74
C VAL A 236 -20.53 12.59 0.78
N LYS A 237 -21.25 11.68 1.44
CA LYS A 237 -21.29 11.61 2.92
C LYS A 237 -20.09 10.81 3.42
N PRO A 238 -19.30 11.32 4.39
CA PRO A 238 -18.19 10.56 4.92
C PRO A 238 -18.68 9.30 5.64
N THR A 239 -18.08 8.17 5.30
CA THR A 239 -18.36 6.85 5.90
C THR A 239 -17.06 6.11 6.14
N VAL A 240 -17.00 5.21 7.11
CA VAL A 240 -15.82 4.35 7.29
C VAL A 240 -16.02 3.02 6.57
N VAL A 241 -15.03 2.63 5.77
CA VAL A 241 -14.98 1.35 5.07
C VAL A 241 -13.59 0.75 5.32
N GLY A 242 -13.51 -0.34 6.08
CA GLY A 242 -12.24 -1.01 6.39
C GLY A 242 -11.24 -0.11 7.12
N GLY A 243 -11.71 0.65 8.11
CA GLY A 243 -10.90 1.64 8.84
C GLY A 243 -10.56 2.91 8.05
N GLN A 244 -10.90 3.00 6.76
CA GLN A 244 -10.65 4.19 5.93
C GLN A 244 -11.87 5.09 5.88
N ILE A 245 -11.66 6.39 6.09
CA ILE A 245 -12.69 7.40 5.79
C ILE A 245 -12.85 7.49 4.27
N ALA A 246 -14.03 7.18 3.75
CA ALA A 246 -14.44 7.34 2.35
C ALA A 246 -15.18 8.69 2.15
N PRO A 247 -15.16 9.30 0.95
CA PRO A 247 -14.58 8.82 -0.32
C PRO A 247 -13.06 8.97 -0.34
N VAL A 248 -12.31 7.91 -0.59
CA VAL A 248 -10.86 7.80 -0.33
C VAL A 248 -9.97 8.77 -1.13
N LEU A 249 -10.49 9.31 -2.24
CA LEU A 249 -9.90 10.38 -3.01
C LEU A 249 -10.73 11.65 -2.90
N ASP A 250 -10.07 12.80 -2.79
CA ASP A 250 -10.78 14.08 -2.78
C ASP A 250 -11.35 14.38 -4.18
N PHE A 251 -12.47 15.09 -4.24
CA PHE A 251 -13.15 15.43 -5.52
C PHE A 251 -12.23 16.10 -6.53
N SER A 252 -11.32 16.97 -6.08
CA SER A 252 -10.33 17.62 -6.94
C SER A 252 -9.33 16.62 -7.55
N ALA A 253 -8.89 15.62 -6.77
CA ALA A 253 -8.02 14.56 -7.27
C ALA A 253 -8.77 13.68 -8.26
N LEU A 254 -10.03 13.36 -7.96
CA LEU A 254 -10.90 12.61 -8.85
C LEU A 254 -11.14 13.33 -10.18
N PHE A 255 -11.36 14.65 -10.17
CA PHE A 255 -11.48 15.46 -11.38
C PHE A 255 -10.21 15.39 -12.25
N LEU A 256 -9.02 15.53 -11.64
CA LEU A 256 -7.76 15.41 -12.36
C LEU A 256 -7.54 14.00 -12.91
N ILE A 257 -7.92 12.96 -12.16
CA ILE A 257 -7.88 11.56 -12.62
C ILE A 257 -8.82 11.36 -13.81
N MET A 258 -10.04 11.90 -13.76
CA MET A 258 -11.01 11.82 -14.86
C MET A 258 -10.52 12.54 -16.11
N LEU A 259 -9.93 13.73 -15.96
CA LEU A 259 -9.27 14.46 -17.04
C LEU A 259 -8.10 13.64 -17.62
N GLY A 260 -7.30 13.02 -16.74
CA GLY A 260 -6.21 12.13 -17.11
C GLY A 260 -6.71 10.93 -17.92
N LEU A 261 -7.79 10.28 -17.47
CA LEU A 261 -8.41 9.15 -18.14
C LEU A 261 -8.89 9.53 -19.54
N PHE A 262 -9.59 10.65 -19.65
CA PHE A 262 -10.05 11.19 -20.94
C PHE A 262 -8.88 11.42 -21.89
N LYS A 263 -7.78 12.00 -21.40
CA LYS A 263 -6.56 12.24 -22.21
C LYS A 263 -5.82 10.96 -22.56
N THR A 264 -5.80 9.98 -21.68
CA THR A 264 -5.25 8.64 -21.94
C THR A 264 -6.02 7.93 -23.06
N ILE A 265 -7.35 8.05 -23.08
CA ILE A 265 -8.20 7.51 -24.15
C ILE A 265 -7.93 8.24 -25.49
N GLN A 266 -7.85 9.58 -25.47
CA GLN A 266 -7.50 10.36 -26.67
C GLN A 266 -6.14 9.97 -27.25
N HIS A 267 -5.15 9.71 -26.39
CA HIS A 267 -3.78 9.35 -26.78
C HIS A 267 -3.50 7.85 -26.59
N HIS A 268 -4.45 6.98 -26.95
CA HIS A 268 -4.37 5.53 -26.73
C HIS A 268 -3.15 4.84 -27.39
N HIS A 269 -2.56 5.45 -28.41
CA HIS A 269 -1.41 4.89 -29.13
C HIS A 269 -0.10 4.87 -28.34
N THR A 270 0.01 5.62 -27.23
CA THR A 270 1.27 5.65 -26.48
C THR A 270 1.41 4.42 -25.59
N ALA A 271 2.64 3.91 -25.44
CA ALA A 271 2.94 2.79 -24.55
C ALA A 271 2.40 3.02 -23.12
N ARG A 272 2.49 4.27 -22.62
CA ARG A 272 1.99 4.68 -21.31
C ARG A 272 0.47 4.54 -21.23
N SER A 273 -0.24 5.11 -22.19
CA SER A 273 -1.71 5.04 -22.25
C SER A 273 -2.21 3.61 -22.36
N TYR A 274 -1.57 2.81 -23.23
CA TYR A 274 -1.90 1.40 -23.41
C TYR A 274 -1.71 0.59 -22.12
N MET A 275 -0.58 0.79 -21.43
CA MET A 275 -0.30 0.14 -20.16
C MET A 275 -1.34 0.48 -19.09
N ILE A 276 -1.68 1.76 -18.92
CA ILE A 276 -2.68 2.21 -17.95
C ILE A 276 -4.05 1.62 -18.30
N GLY A 277 -4.44 1.68 -19.57
CA GLY A 277 -5.73 1.18 -20.04
C GLY A 277 -5.91 -0.32 -19.79
N VAL A 278 -4.91 -1.14 -20.14
CA VAL A 278 -4.96 -2.59 -19.91
C VAL A 278 -4.94 -2.91 -18.40
N TRP A 279 -4.17 -2.18 -17.60
CA TRP A 279 -4.17 -2.36 -16.14
C TRP A 279 -5.54 -2.07 -15.53
N LEU A 280 -6.13 -0.92 -15.86
CA LEU A 280 -7.46 -0.58 -15.36
C LEU A 280 -8.51 -1.61 -15.83
N LEU A 281 -8.48 -1.99 -17.11
CA LEU A 281 -9.40 -2.96 -17.66
C LEU A 281 -9.34 -4.32 -16.95
N LEU A 282 -8.14 -4.83 -16.65
CA LEU A 282 -7.97 -6.13 -15.98
C LEU A 282 -8.19 -6.08 -14.47
N SER A 283 -7.99 -4.91 -13.84
CA SER A 283 -8.21 -4.73 -12.40
C SER A 283 -9.67 -4.46 -12.04
N LEU A 284 -10.47 -3.89 -12.94
CA LEU A 284 -11.89 -3.60 -12.68
C LEU A 284 -12.71 -4.85 -12.29
N PRO A 285 -12.69 -5.97 -13.04
CA PRO A 285 -13.40 -7.19 -12.64
C PRO A 285 -12.94 -7.71 -11.28
N LEU A 286 -11.63 -7.64 -11.00
CA LEU A 286 -11.07 -8.07 -9.73
C LEU A 286 -11.58 -7.20 -8.57
N LEU A 287 -11.65 -5.88 -8.73
CA LEU A 287 -12.20 -4.98 -7.70
C LEU A 287 -13.69 -5.25 -7.45
N VAL A 288 -14.46 -5.55 -8.50
CA VAL A 288 -15.88 -5.90 -8.35
C VAL A 288 -16.05 -7.22 -7.60
N LEU A 289 -15.15 -8.18 -7.79
CA LEU A 289 -15.19 -9.46 -7.06
C LEU A 289 -14.58 -9.35 -5.65
N GLN A 290 -13.66 -8.41 -5.42
CA GLN A 290 -13.00 -8.19 -4.14
C GLN A 290 -12.79 -6.68 -3.87
N PRO A 291 -13.81 -5.99 -3.33
CA PRO A 291 -13.78 -4.53 -3.09
C PRO A 291 -12.69 -4.06 -2.12
N SER A 292 -12.17 -4.94 -1.26
CA SER A 292 -11.11 -4.63 -0.30
C SER A 292 -9.74 -4.44 -0.95
N MET A 293 -9.55 -4.86 -2.22
CA MET A 293 -8.26 -4.79 -2.93
C MET A 293 -8.05 -3.46 -3.67
N THR A 294 -8.53 -2.34 -3.11
CA THR A 294 -8.41 -1.00 -3.70
C THR A 294 -6.96 -0.58 -3.95
N SER A 295 -6.01 -1.17 -3.21
CA SER A 295 -4.58 -0.91 -3.35
C SER A 295 -3.99 -1.26 -4.72
N ILE A 296 -4.62 -2.15 -5.48
CA ILE A 296 -4.16 -2.60 -6.82
C ILE A 296 -4.23 -1.48 -7.87
N ILE A 297 -5.17 -0.54 -7.74
CA ILE A 297 -5.39 0.52 -8.74
C ILE A 297 -4.78 1.87 -8.36
N ILE A 298 -4.25 2.03 -7.14
CA ILE A 298 -3.70 3.30 -6.66
C ILE A 298 -2.62 3.84 -7.59
N LEU A 299 -1.69 3.00 -8.03
CA LEU A 299 -0.62 3.45 -8.91
C LEU A 299 -1.14 3.91 -10.29
N PRO A 300 -2.01 3.16 -10.99
CA PRO A 300 -2.73 3.66 -12.16
C PRO A 300 -3.44 5.00 -11.93
N LEU A 301 -4.16 5.16 -10.80
CA LEU A 301 -4.86 6.40 -10.47
C LEU A 301 -3.88 7.56 -10.27
N PHE A 302 -2.74 7.32 -9.63
CA PHE A 302 -1.66 8.31 -9.51
C PHE A 302 -1.11 8.70 -10.87
N ILE A 303 -0.83 7.75 -11.76
CA ILE A 303 -0.35 8.09 -13.09
C ILE A 303 -1.40 8.89 -13.87
N LEU A 304 -2.69 8.53 -13.78
CA LEU A 304 -3.78 9.31 -14.38
C LEU A 304 -3.87 10.72 -13.81
N LEU A 305 -3.71 10.89 -12.50
CA LEU A 305 -3.65 12.20 -11.86
C LEU A 305 -2.52 13.06 -12.47
N ALA A 306 -1.33 12.48 -12.66
CA ALA A 306 -0.21 13.16 -13.29
C ALA A 306 -0.48 13.54 -14.76
N VAL A 307 -1.15 12.65 -15.52
CA VAL A 307 -1.62 12.96 -16.89
C VAL A 307 -2.64 14.12 -16.87
N GLY A 308 -3.53 14.16 -15.88
CA GLY A 308 -4.49 15.26 -15.70
C GLY A 308 -3.80 16.59 -15.42
N VAL A 309 -2.82 16.61 -14.52
CA VAL A 309 -2.00 17.79 -14.23
C VAL A 309 -1.23 18.25 -15.48
N GLU A 310 -0.62 17.33 -16.22
CA GLU A 310 0.04 17.64 -17.49
C GLU A 310 -0.92 18.24 -18.51
N ALA A 311 -2.12 17.67 -18.64
CA ALA A 311 -3.13 18.13 -19.58
C ALA A 311 -3.60 19.55 -19.27
N LEU A 312 -3.84 19.87 -17.99
CA LEU A 312 -4.26 21.20 -17.55
C LEU A 312 -3.17 22.25 -17.85
N LEU A 313 -1.91 21.95 -17.51
CA LEU A 313 -0.79 22.82 -17.82
C LEU A 313 -0.60 23.04 -19.32
N ASN A 314 -0.65 21.97 -20.11
CA ASN A 314 -0.46 22.06 -21.55
C ASN A 314 -1.59 22.87 -22.22
N GLN A 315 -2.84 22.70 -21.79
CA GLN A 315 -3.97 23.48 -22.31
C GLN A 315 -3.80 24.97 -22.00
N TRP A 316 -3.45 25.32 -20.76
CA TRP A 316 -3.20 26.71 -20.38
C TRP A 316 -2.07 27.33 -21.20
N TYR A 317 -0.94 26.63 -21.33
CA TYR A 317 0.20 27.12 -22.09
C TYR A 317 -0.05 27.20 -23.61
N SER A 318 -0.99 26.40 -24.14
CA SER A 318 -1.40 26.52 -25.54
C SER A 318 -2.26 27.74 -25.83
N LEU A 319 -3.07 28.20 -24.85
CA LEU A 319 -3.87 29.42 -24.99
C LEU A 319 -2.99 30.68 -25.00
N PHE A 320 -1.91 30.67 -24.22
CA PHE A 320 -0.98 31.81 -24.10
C PHE A 320 0.47 31.41 -24.41
N PRO A 321 0.80 31.14 -25.68
CA PRO A 321 2.10 30.57 -26.05
C PRO A 321 3.26 31.58 -25.95
N ARG A 322 3.03 32.89 -26.01
CA ARG A 322 4.11 33.90 -25.99
C ARG A 322 4.06 34.86 -24.80
N ASN A 323 2.97 34.88 -24.02
CA ASN A 323 2.80 35.82 -22.91
C ASN A 323 3.38 35.22 -21.61
N PRO A 324 4.52 35.74 -21.08
CA PRO A 324 5.12 35.21 -19.86
C PRO A 324 4.24 35.44 -18.62
N TYR A 325 3.53 36.56 -18.53
CA TYR A 325 2.66 36.86 -17.40
C TYR A 325 1.50 35.87 -17.31
N ALA A 326 0.83 35.60 -18.43
CA ALA A 326 -0.27 34.63 -18.46
C ALA A 326 0.19 33.21 -18.09
N ARG A 327 1.41 32.80 -18.47
CA ARG A 327 1.99 31.51 -18.08
C ARG A 327 2.24 31.43 -16.58
N ILE A 328 2.77 32.49 -15.98
CA ILE A 328 2.98 32.59 -14.53
C ILE A 328 1.62 32.52 -13.81
N THR A 329 0.61 33.24 -14.28
CA THR A 329 -0.74 33.20 -13.70
C THR A 329 -1.32 31.79 -13.69
N GLY A 330 -1.22 31.03 -14.78
CA GLY A 330 -1.71 29.66 -14.81
C GLY A 330 -0.98 28.73 -13.85
N LEU A 331 0.34 28.89 -13.72
CA LEU A 331 1.11 28.15 -12.73
C LEU A 331 0.68 28.51 -11.30
N LEU A 332 0.46 29.79 -11.00
CA LEU A 332 -0.03 30.24 -9.70
C LEU A 332 -1.43 29.69 -9.37
N MET A 333 -2.35 29.68 -10.34
CA MET A 333 -3.68 29.08 -10.15
C MET A 333 -3.59 27.58 -9.89
N LEU A 334 -2.70 26.87 -10.59
CA LEU A 334 -2.48 25.46 -10.34
C LEU A 334 -1.84 25.21 -8.97
N MET A 335 -0.88 26.04 -8.57
CA MET A 335 -0.29 25.99 -7.22
C MET A 335 -1.34 26.25 -6.14
N ALA A 336 -2.26 27.20 -6.36
CA ALA A 336 -3.36 27.48 -5.44
C ALA A 336 -4.32 26.28 -5.35
N LEU A 337 -4.72 25.70 -6.49
CA LEU A 337 -5.54 24.48 -6.52
C LEU A 337 -4.87 23.35 -5.73
N ILE A 338 -3.59 23.11 -5.97
CA ILE A 338 -2.82 22.08 -5.28
C ILE A 338 -2.68 22.40 -3.79
N GLY A 339 -2.50 23.68 -3.43
CA GLY A 339 -2.48 24.13 -2.05
C GLY A 339 -3.78 23.78 -1.32
N VAL A 340 -4.94 24.07 -1.94
CA VAL A 340 -6.26 23.70 -1.40
C VAL A 340 -6.39 22.18 -1.27
N MET A 341 -5.94 21.42 -2.28
CA MET A 341 -5.97 19.95 -2.23
C MET A 341 -5.11 19.38 -1.10
N VAL A 342 -3.91 19.93 -0.91
CA VAL A 342 -2.98 19.52 0.16
C VAL A 342 -3.57 19.84 1.53
N LEU A 343 -4.10 21.05 1.72
CA LEU A 343 -4.72 21.45 2.97
C LEU A 343 -5.96 20.60 3.28
N SER A 344 -6.80 20.33 2.27
CA SER A 344 -7.97 19.45 2.40
C SER A 344 -7.58 18.03 2.77
N GLY A 345 -6.57 17.45 2.12
CA GLY A 345 -6.09 16.10 2.42
C GLY A 345 -5.50 15.99 3.83
N LEU A 346 -4.74 17.00 4.26
CA LEU A 346 -4.21 17.09 5.62
C LEU A 346 -5.33 17.22 6.65
N ASP A 347 -6.27 18.15 6.47
CA ASP A 347 -7.40 18.38 7.36
C ASP A 347 -8.25 17.12 7.53
N ARG A 348 -8.58 16.49 6.40
CA ARG A 348 -9.31 15.22 6.41
C ARG A 348 -8.58 14.12 7.17
N PHE A 349 -7.26 14.04 7.06
CA PHE A 349 -6.49 13.05 7.78
C PHE A 349 -6.37 13.37 9.29
N THR A 350 -6.06 14.61 9.65
CA THR A 350 -5.84 15.00 11.04
C THR A 350 -7.14 15.12 11.82
N ASN A 351 -8.13 15.81 11.26
CA ASN A 351 -9.40 16.09 11.93
C ASN A 351 -10.42 14.97 11.72
N GLY A 352 -10.45 14.36 10.53
CA GLY A 352 -11.34 13.24 10.24
C GLY A 352 -11.12 12.06 11.17
N TYR A 353 -9.88 11.57 11.30
CA TYR A 353 -9.58 10.42 12.16
C TYR A 353 -9.63 10.71 13.67
N ARG A 354 -9.68 11.98 14.08
CA ARG A 354 -9.79 12.39 15.49
C ARG A 354 -11.22 12.63 15.96
N HIS A 355 -12.05 13.20 15.09
CA HIS A 355 -13.36 13.72 15.49
C HIS A 355 -14.52 12.97 14.82
N PHE A 356 -14.28 12.23 13.74
CA PHE A 356 -15.33 11.41 13.13
C PHE A 356 -15.55 10.16 13.98
N SER A 357 -16.70 10.08 14.67
CA SER A 357 -17.02 8.98 15.58
C SER A 357 -16.87 7.61 14.93
N GLY A 358 -17.32 7.46 13.68
CA GLY A 358 -17.18 6.22 12.93
C GLY A 358 -15.73 5.78 12.73
N ALA A 359 -14.77 6.72 12.64
CA ALA A 359 -13.35 6.38 12.54
C ALA A 359 -12.75 6.12 13.92
N VAL A 360 -13.08 6.93 14.93
CA VAL A 360 -12.52 6.81 16.29
C VAL A 360 -12.83 5.45 16.91
N HIS A 361 -14.02 4.89 16.67
CA HIS A 361 -14.41 3.59 17.20
C HIS A 361 -13.64 2.40 16.60
N GLU A 362 -13.01 2.58 15.45
CA GLU A 362 -12.23 1.52 14.78
C GLU A 362 -10.80 1.39 15.32
N PHE A 363 -10.29 2.39 16.06
CA PHE A 363 -8.92 2.40 16.59
C PHE A 363 -8.92 2.22 18.11
N SER A 364 -8.39 1.08 18.58
CA SER A 364 -8.17 0.83 20.01
C SER A 364 -6.92 1.55 20.51
N THR A 365 -7.04 2.31 21.60
CA THR A 365 -5.92 3.02 22.26
C THR A 365 -5.37 2.26 23.47
N ASP A 366 -5.64 0.97 23.58
CA ASP A 366 -5.36 0.19 24.79
C ASP A 366 -3.87 -0.16 24.93
N LEU A 367 -3.12 -0.19 23.83
CA LEU A 367 -1.69 -0.52 23.86
C LEU A 367 -0.84 0.49 24.68
N PRO A 368 -0.94 1.82 24.47
CA PRO A 368 -0.26 2.81 25.31
C PRO A 368 -0.66 2.75 26.79
N LEU A 369 -1.94 2.42 27.08
CA LEU A 369 -2.43 2.28 28.44
C LEU A 369 -1.80 1.07 29.13
N LEU A 370 -1.73 -0.06 28.42
CA LEU A 370 -1.07 -1.27 28.90
C LEU A 370 0.42 -1.02 29.15
N GLN A 371 1.12 -0.33 28.24
CA GLN A 371 2.54 -0.02 28.43
C GLN A 371 2.79 0.82 29.68
N LYS A 372 1.94 1.81 29.96
CA LYS A 372 2.00 2.60 31.20
C LYS A 372 1.74 1.73 32.43
N ALA A 373 0.74 0.84 32.37
CA ALA A 373 0.43 -0.06 33.48
C ALA A 373 1.59 -1.01 33.80
N ILE A 374 2.19 -1.63 32.78
CA ILE A 374 3.31 -2.56 32.92
C ILE A 374 4.59 -1.86 33.40
N ALA A 375 4.85 -0.62 32.97
CA ALA A 375 6.02 0.12 33.43
C ALA A 375 6.02 0.37 34.95
N SER A 376 4.83 0.43 35.57
CA SER A 376 4.66 0.69 37.00
C SER A 376 4.54 -0.57 37.87
N ARG A 377 4.45 -1.76 37.26
CA ARG A 377 4.09 -3.02 37.96
C ARG A 377 4.97 -4.17 37.53
N GLN A 378 5.33 -5.04 38.46
CA GLN A 378 6.00 -6.31 38.16
C GLN A 378 4.96 -7.44 38.09
N ASN A 379 5.16 -8.41 37.18
CA ASN A 379 4.30 -9.59 37.00
C ASN A 379 2.82 -9.25 36.76
N VAL A 380 2.51 -8.80 35.55
CA VAL A 380 1.14 -8.49 35.12
C VAL A 380 0.54 -9.68 34.37
N VAL A 381 -0.67 -10.10 34.77
CA VAL A 381 -1.48 -11.07 34.03
C VAL A 381 -2.59 -10.28 33.34
N LEU A 382 -2.61 -10.32 32.01
CA LEU A 382 -3.61 -9.66 31.19
C LEU A 382 -4.65 -10.68 30.72
N VAL A 383 -5.91 -10.44 31.03
CA VAL A 383 -7.04 -11.17 30.43
C VAL A 383 -7.58 -10.29 29.31
N ALA A 384 -7.42 -10.77 28.09
CA ALA A 384 -7.76 -10.06 26.86
C ALA A 384 -8.74 -10.87 26.04
N ASN A 385 -9.66 -10.15 25.40
CA ASN A 385 -10.57 -10.72 24.42
C ASN A 385 -9.79 -11.50 23.34
N PRO A 386 -10.29 -12.65 22.86
CA PRO A 386 -9.63 -13.44 21.81
C PRO A 386 -9.25 -12.64 20.57
N HIS A 387 -10.04 -11.62 20.20
CA HIS A 387 -9.77 -10.75 19.05
C HIS A 387 -8.57 -9.82 19.27
N GLU A 388 -8.27 -9.42 20.51
CA GLU A 388 -7.15 -8.53 20.84
C GLU A 388 -5.90 -9.30 21.31
N ALA A 389 -6.06 -10.60 21.64
CA ALA A 389 -4.98 -11.45 22.13
C ALA A 389 -3.69 -11.40 21.28
N PRO A 390 -3.74 -11.42 19.92
CA PRO A 390 -2.53 -11.37 19.12
C PRO A 390 -1.66 -10.12 19.39
N LEU A 391 -2.28 -8.96 19.62
CA LEU A 391 -1.57 -7.72 19.92
C LEU A 391 -0.78 -7.85 21.22
N TYR A 392 -1.42 -8.34 22.26
CA TYR A 392 -0.83 -8.44 23.59
C TYR A 392 0.18 -9.58 23.70
N GLU A 393 -0.03 -10.69 22.98
CA GLU A 393 0.97 -11.75 22.84
C GLU A 393 2.25 -11.23 22.18
N THR A 394 2.15 -10.37 21.16
CA THR A 394 3.32 -9.71 20.57
C THR A 394 4.04 -8.87 21.62
N VAL A 395 3.31 -8.07 22.40
CA VAL A 395 3.91 -7.28 23.49
C VAL A 395 4.60 -8.19 24.50
N ALA A 396 3.96 -9.26 24.96
CA ALA A 396 4.53 -10.20 25.91
C ALA A 396 5.83 -10.85 25.39
N ARG A 397 5.86 -11.23 24.09
CA ARG A 397 7.01 -11.87 23.46
C ARG A 397 8.24 -10.97 23.35
N TYR A 398 8.04 -9.67 23.12
CA TYR A 398 9.12 -8.71 22.86
C TYR A 398 9.34 -7.68 23.99
N SER A 399 8.55 -7.75 25.05
CA SER A 399 8.71 -6.91 26.24
C SER A 399 9.84 -7.42 27.13
N LYS A 400 10.57 -6.50 27.76
CA LYS A 400 11.52 -6.81 28.84
C LYS A 400 10.81 -7.14 30.17
N HIS A 401 9.54 -6.76 30.31
CA HIS A 401 8.74 -6.99 31.51
C HIS A 401 7.97 -8.29 31.39
N LYS A 402 7.87 -9.05 32.49
CA LYS A 402 7.09 -10.29 32.56
C LYS A 402 5.59 -9.97 32.44
N LEU A 403 5.02 -10.25 31.27
CA LEU A 403 3.61 -10.15 30.95
C LEU A 403 3.11 -11.54 30.53
N ALA A 404 2.08 -12.04 31.21
CA ALA A 404 1.37 -13.25 30.81
C ALA A 404 0.00 -12.85 30.25
N VAL A 405 -0.41 -13.43 29.13
CA VAL A 405 -1.69 -13.13 28.45
C VAL A 405 -2.55 -14.39 28.49
N ASN A 406 -3.79 -14.26 28.99
CA ASN A 406 -4.78 -15.36 29.07
C ASN A 406 -4.25 -16.62 29.76
N GLN A 407 -3.41 -16.44 30.79
CA GLN A 407 -2.89 -17.53 31.64
C GLN A 407 -3.52 -17.44 33.04
N PRO A 408 -3.66 -18.58 33.75
CA PRO A 408 -4.17 -18.58 35.11
C PRO A 408 -3.32 -17.68 36.02
N THR A 409 -3.98 -16.87 36.84
CA THR A 409 -3.33 -15.95 37.77
C THR A 409 -2.43 -16.70 38.75
N THR A 410 -1.15 -16.35 38.76
CA THR A 410 -0.20 -16.79 39.79
C THR A 410 -0.31 -15.89 41.03
N GLU A 411 -0.05 -16.44 42.22
CA GLU A 411 -0.08 -15.67 43.48
C GLU A 411 0.87 -14.46 43.42
N GLY A 412 0.35 -13.28 43.77
CA GLY A 412 1.10 -12.02 43.74
C GLY A 412 1.15 -11.30 42.38
N ALA A 413 0.50 -11.83 41.34
CA ALA A 413 0.40 -11.16 40.04
C ALA A 413 -0.73 -10.11 40.01
N THR A 414 -0.51 -8.99 39.32
CA THR A 414 -1.56 -7.99 39.14
C THR A 414 -2.42 -8.34 37.93
N LEU A 415 -3.71 -8.57 38.14
CA LEU A 415 -4.68 -8.81 37.09
C LEU A 415 -5.06 -7.49 36.38
N VAL A 416 -4.98 -7.47 35.07
CA VAL A 416 -5.48 -6.41 34.20
C VAL A 416 -6.44 -7.04 33.20
N ILE A 417 -7.63 -6.47 33.04
CA ILE A 417 -8.65 -6.97 32.11
C ILE A 417 -8.84 -5.90 31.04
N THR A 418 -8.89 -6.31 29.77
CA THR A 418 -9.12 -5.35 28.67
C THR A 418 -10.56 -4.86 28.68
N ARG A 419 -10.79 -3.66 28.15
CA ARG A 419 -12.14 -3.07 28.10
C ARG A 419 -13.09 -3.94 27.27
N ALA A 420 -12.61 -4.47 26.14
CA ALA A 420 -13.39 -5.35 25.28
C ALA A 420 -13.86 -6.61 26.01
N GLU A 421 -12.99 -7.18 26.85
CA GLU A 421 -13.32 -8.37 27.65
C GLU A 421 -14.33 -8.05 28.76
N GLN A 422 -14.18 -6.93 29.46
CA GLN A 422 -15.15 -6.47 30.46
C GLN A 422 -16.54 -6.21 29.87
N MET A 423 -16.63 -5.80 28.60
CA MET A 423 -17.90 -5.58 27.91
C MET A 423 -18.53 -6.87 27.39
N ALA A 424 -17.72 -7.90 27.06
CA ALA A 424 -18.20 -9.20 26.62
C ALA A 424 -18.74 -10.05 27.78
N HIS A 425 -18.24 -9.82 28.99
CA HIS A 425 -18.64 -10.50 30.22
C HIS A 425 -18.99 -9.49 31.33
N PRO A 426 -20.18 -8.88 31.28
CA PRO A 426 -20.62 -7.85 32.22
C PRO A 426 -20.93 -8.36 33.63
#